data_AF-A0A920D7C3-F1
#
_entry.id   AF-A0A920D7C3-F1
#
_cell.length_a   1.000
_cell.length_b   1.000
_cell.length_c   1.000
_cell.angle_alpha   90.00
_cell.angle_beta   90.00
_cell.angle_gamma   90.00
#
_symmetry.space_group_name_H-M   'P 1'
#
loop_
_entity.id
_entity.type
_entity.pdbx_description
1 polymer ?
#
loop_
_entity_poly.entity_id
_entity_poly.type
_entity_poly.pdbx_seq_one_letter_code
_entity_poly.pdbx_strand_id
1 'polypeptide(L)'
;MMSKPGISRGMFEAIVTLTVPALSKQAAIQQAQSTLNRWNLHLQSLVLADEKGAAMLVPVAGIRSLEWIQVRETEYSHRFHVSGRLQLELAGPAEPGDAWTVSASAARLKHTVLQSEPVLQLPTIRDILLVSVEEYALSWPESAGKRTDLNAEPVAHAI
;
A
#
# COMPACT_ATOMS: atom_id res chain seq x y z
N MET A 1 25.23 0.51 -27.71
CA MET A 1 24.60 -0.35 -26.69
C MET A 1 23.53 0.49 -26.00
N MET A 2 22.25 0.21 -26.29
CA MET A 2 21.14 0.88 -25.61
C MET A 2 20.97 0.24 -24.22
N SER A 3 21.22 1.02 -23.17
CA SER A 3 20.90 0.63 -21.79
C SER A 3 19.40 0.36 -21.71
N LYS A 4 18.99 -0.85 -21.31
CA LYS A 4 17.58 -1.16 -21.07
C LYS A 4 17.04 -0.15 -20.04
N PRO A 5 15.91 0.53 -20.31
CA PRO A 5 15.29 1.40 -19.33
C PRO A 5 15.07 0.62 -18.04
N GLY A 6 15.65 1.11 -16.94
CA GLY A 6 15.53 0.49 -15.63
C GLY A 6 14.12 0.70 -15.11
N ILE A 7 13.33 -0.37 -15.02
CA ILE A 7 12.01 -0.32 -14.38
C ILE A 7 12.21 0.17 -12.94
N SER A 8 11.69 1.35 -12.62
CA SER A 8 11.68 1.85 -11.24
C SER A 8 10.84 0.90 -10.37
N ARG A 9 11.25 0.63 -9.13
CA ARG A 9 10.56 -0.32 -8.24
C ARG A 9 10.15 0.38 -6.96
N GLY A 10 8.85 0.58 -6.77
CA GLY A 10 8.30 1.15 -5.55
C GLY A 10 8.00 0.08 -4.49
N MET A 11 7.81 0.51 -3.26
CA MET A 11 7.31 -0.31 -2.16
C MET A 11 6.04 0.32 -1.61
N PHE A 12 4.99 -0.49 -1.50
CA PHE A 12 3.79 -0.16 -0.76
C PHE A 12 3.71 -1.06 0.46
N GLU A 13 3.50 -0.45 1.62
CA GLU A 13 3.31 -1.12 2.88
C GLU A 13 1.99 -0.67 3.50
N ALA A 14 1.20 -1.60 4.00
CA ALA A 14 -0.05 -1.28 4.67
C ALA A 14 -0.30 -2.20 5.87
N ILE A 15 -0.93 -1.65 6.90
CA ILE A 15 -1.59 -2.40 7.95
C ILE A 15 -3.03 -2.62 7.51
N VAL A 16 -3.35 -3.85 7.16
CA VAL A 16 -4.68 -4.29 6.71
C VAL A 16 -5.41 -5.02 7.82
N THR A 17 -6.73 -4.85 7.89
CA THR A 17 -7.55 -5.50 8.90
C THR A 17 -8.66 -6.35 8.31
N LEU A 18 -8.91 -7.48 8.99
CA LEU A 18 -10.03 -8.38 8.74
C LEU A 18 -10.82 -8.58 10.03
N THR A 19 -12.14 -8.65 9.90
CA THR A 19 -13.01 -9.17 10.97
C THR A 19 -13.40 -10.59 10.64
N VAL A 20 -12.96 -11.54 11.47
CA VAL A 20 -13.23 -12.97 11.26
C VAL A 20 -14.03 -13.57 12.41
N PRO A 21 -14.95 -14.52 12.12
CA PRO A 21 -15.57 -15.33 13.16
C PRO A 21 -14.59 -16.40 13.66
N ALA A 22 -14.42 -16.51 14.97
CA ALA A 22 -13.58 -17.52 15.60
C ALA A 22 -13.96 -17.77 17.07
N LEU A 23 -13.54 -18.90 17.62
CA LEU A 23 -13.77 -19.23 19.04
C LEU A 23 -12.63 -18.75 19.96
N SER A 24 -11.47 -18.41 19.41
CA SER A 24 -10.31 -17.93 20.16
C SER A 24 -9.43 -17.02 19.28
N LYS A 25 -8.53 -16.25 19.90
CA LYS A 25 -7.57 -15.40 19.18
C LYS A 25 -6.67 -16.24 18.25
N GLN A 26 -6.23 -17.41 18.70
CA GLN A 26 -5.41 -18.30 17.87
C GLN A 26 -6.18 -18.81 16.64
N ALA A 27 -7.45 -19.20 16.84
CA ALA A 27 -8.31 -19.61 15.72
C ALA A 27 -8.58 -18.43 14.77
N ALA A 28 -8.68 -17.20 15.28
CA ALA A 28 -8.83 -16.01 14.45
C ALA A 28 -7.61 -15.76 13.54
N ILE A 29 -6.38 -15.92 14.06
CA ILE A 29 -5.16 -15.81 13.23
C ILE A 29 -5.16 -16.89 12.15
N GLN A 30 -5.45 -18.14 12.51
CA GLN A 30 -5.49 -19.25 11.54
C GLN A 30 -6.55 -19.01 10.47
N GLN A 31 -7.72 -18.50 10.86
CA GLN A 31 -8.79 -18.15 9.93
C GLN A 31 -8.35 -17.03 8.99
N ALA A 32 -7.73 -15.97 9.50
CA ALA A 32 -7.20 -14.87 8.69
C ALA A 32 -6.13 -15.35 7.70
N GLN A 33 -5.18 -16.20 8.15
CA GLN A 33 -4.17 -16.84 7.31
C GLN A 33 -4.79 -17.70 6.20
N SER A 34 -5.83 -18.47 6.52
CA SER A 34 -6.50 -19.30 5.52
C SER A 34 -7.29 -18.46 4.49
N THR A 35 -7.86 -17.34 4.95
CA THR A 35 -8.68 -16.44 4.14
C THR A 35 -7.82 -15.61 3.19
N LEU A 36 -6.73 -15.04 3.71
CA LEU A 36 -5.81 -14.21 2.94
C LEU A 36 -4.36 -14.49 3.37
N ASN A 37 -3.58 -14.94 2.40
CA ASN A 37 -2.15 -15.17 2.52
C ASN A 37 -1.46 -14.84 1.20
N ARG A 38 -0.13 -14.86 1.20
CA ARG A 38 0.66 -14.56 0.01
C ARG A 38 0.36 -15.46 -1.20
N TRP A 39 -0.02 -16.71 -0.98
CA TRP A 39 -0.24 -17.69 -2.05
C TRP A 39 -1.61 -17.57 -2.71
N ASN A 40 -2.60 -17.07 -1.97
CA ASN A 40 -3.94 -16.91 -2.50
C ASN A 40 -4.26 -15.48 -2.94
N LEU A 41 -3.37 -14.51 -2.71
CA LEU A 41 -3.52 -13.13 -3.15
C LEU A 41 -3.07 -12.97 -4.61
N HIS A 42 -3.98 -12.57 -5.49
CA HIS A 42 -3.77 -12.35 -6.92
C HIS A 42 -3.91 -10.87 -7.28
N LEU A 43 -3.10 -10.02 -6.65
CA LEU A 43 -3.14 -8.58 -6.89
C LEU A 43 -2.20 -8.20 -8.04
N GLN A 44 -2.77 -7.83 -9.19
CA GLN A 44 -2.01 -7.40 -10.38
C GLN A 44 -1.78 -5.89 -10.42
N SER A 45 -2.71 -5.12 -9.86
CA SER A 45 -2.62 -3.66 -9.82
C SER A 45 -3.27 -3.12 -8.56
N LEU A 46 -2.77 -2.00 -8.08
CA LEU A 46 -3.27 -1.24 -6.95
C LEU A 46 -3.93 0.03 -7.46
N VAL A 47 -5.16 0.30 -7.01
CA VAL A 47 -5.84 1.56 -7.32
C VAL A 47 -5.45 2.60 -6.28
N LEU A 48 -4.70 3.61 -6.70
CA LEU A 48 -4.40 4.80 -5.90
C LEU A 48 -5.16 6.01 -6.45
N ALA A 49 -5.10 7.12 -5.73
CA ALA A 49 -5.56 8.42 -6.18
C ALA A 49 -4.39 9.40 -6.25
N ASP A 50 -4.35 10.22 -7.29
CA ASP A 50 -3.43 11.36 -7.35
C ASP A 50 -3.88 12.52 -6.44
N GLU A 51 -3.12 13.61 -6.43
CA GLU A 51 -3.42 14.83 -5.67
C GLU A 51 -4.77 15.48 -6.04
N LYS A 52 -5.28 15.19 -7.25
CA LYS A 52 -6.57 15.68 -7.75
C LYS A 52 -7.71 14.70 -7.47
N GLY A 53 -7.44 13.56 -6.83
CA GLY A 53 -8.42 12.51 -6.55
C GLY A 53 -8.71 11.58 -7.75
N ALA A 54 -8.01 11.74 -8.87
CA ALA A 54 -8.17 10.88 -10.04
C ALA A 54 -7.57 9.49 -9.76
N ALA A 55 -8.28 8.43 -10.19
CA ALA A 55 -7.81 7.07 -9.96
C ALA A 55 -6.60 6.75 -10.85
N MET A 56 -5.58 6.15 -10.26
CA MET A 56 -4.36 5.68 -10.91
C MET A 56 -4.21 4.17 -10.65
N LEU A 57 -4.04 3.38 -11.71
CA LEU A 57 -3.75 1.96 -11.62
C LEU A 57 -2.25 1.73 -11.61
N VAL A 58 -1.69 1.42 -10.44
CA VAL A 58 -0.26 1.14 -10.28
C VAL A 58 -0.02 -0.37 -10.36
N PRO A 59 0.78 -0.87 -11.32
CA PRO A 59 1.03 -2.30 -11.43
C PRO A 59 1.80 -2.85 -10.22
N VAL A 60 1.41 -4.03 -9.76
CA VAL A 60 2.08 -4.76 -8.68
C VAL A 60 3.06 -5.74 -9.32
N ALA A 61 4.35 -5.54 -9.07
CA ALA A 61 5.41 -6.43 -9.53
C ALA A 61 5.45 -7.75 -8.72
N GLY A 62 5.07 -7.69 -7.45
CA GLY A 62 5.00 -8.87 -6.61
C GLY A 62 4.57 -8.59 -5.18
N ILE A 63 4.18 -9.64 -4.48
CA ILE A 63 3.86 -9.61 -3.05
C ILE A 63 5.12 -10.02 -2.29
N ARG A 64 5.64 -9.11 -1.46
CA ARG A 64 6.85 -9.32 -0.67
C ARG A 64 6.54 -10.10 0.59
N SER A 65 5.56 -9.63 1.37
CA SER A 65 5.14 -10.27 2.61
C SER A 65 3.66 -10.00 2.89
N LEU A 66 3.05 -10.91 3.62
CA LEU A 66 1.76 -10.72 4.29
C LEU A 66 1.81 -11.49 5.61
N GLU A 67 1.84 -10.77 6.72
CA GLU A 67 2.00 -11.34 8.05
C GLU A 67 0.92 -10.81 9.00
N TRP A 68 0.23 -11.70 9.69
CA TRP A 68 -0.77 -11.32 10.69
C TRP A 68 -0.08 -11.07 12.03
N ILE A 69 -0.22 -9.85 12.55
CA ILE A 69 0.60 -9.33 13.66
C ILE A 69 -0.19 -9.10 14.95
N GLN A 70 -1.49 -8.85 14.86
CA GLN A 70 -2.29 -8.50 16.03
C GLN A 70 -3.70 -9.08 15.94
N VAL A 71 -4.26 -9.47 17.10
CA VAL A 71 -5.66 -9.84 17.24
C VAL A 71 -6.29 -9.08 18.41
N ARG A 72 -7.46 -8.50 18.16
CA ARG A 72 -8.30 -7.83 19.16
C ARG A 72 -9.69 -8.48 19.15
N GLU A 73 -10.28 -8.59 20.33
CA GLU A 73 -11.69 -8.97 20.44
C GLU A 73 -12.56 -7.81 19.98
N THR A 74 -13.67 -8.12 19.33
CA THR A 74 -14.71 -7.13 19.05
C THR A 74 -15.76 -7.15 20.14
N GLU A 75 -16.63 -6.14 20.17
CA GLU A 75 -17.79 -6.11 21.08
C GLU A 75 -18.79 -7.24 20.79
N TYR A 76 -18.70 -7.87 19.63
CA TYR A 76 -19.51 -9.01 19.24
C TYR A 76 -18.83 -10.33 19.62
N SER A 77 -19.58 -11.20 20.29
CA SER A 77 -19.10 -12.53 20.68
C SER A 77 -18.58 -13.30 19.46
N HIS A 78 -17.44 -13.98 19.64
CA HIS A 78 -16.82 -14.84 18.63
C HIS A 78 -16.41 -14.12 17.34
N ARG A 79 -16.21 -12.79 17.39
CA ARG A 79 -15.63 -12.01 16.30
C ARG A 79 -14.37 -11.32 16.78
N PHE A 80 -13.36 -11.36 15.92
CA PHE A 80 -12.04 -10.81 16.20
C PHE A 80 -11.60 -9.90 15.06
N HIS A 81 -11.03 -8.76 15.40
CA HIS A 81 -10.25 -7.93 14.49
C HIS A 81 -8.83 -8.48 14.42
N VAL A 82 -8.39 -8.84 13.22
CA VAL A 82 -7.05 -9.35 12.95
C VAL A 82 -6.34 -8.37 12.04
N SER A 83 -5.26 -7.77 12.52
CA SER A 83 -4.43 -6.83 11.77
C SER A 83 -3.22 -7.57 11.20
N GLY A 84 -2.88 -7.26 9.95
CA GLY A 84 -1.74 -7.83 9.24
C GLY A 84 -0.97 -6.77 8.48
N ARG A 85 0.34 -6.99 8.33
CA ARG A 85 1.23 -6.16 7.53
C ARG A 85 1.32 -6.75 6.13
N LEU A 86 0.91 -5.97 5.14
CA LEU A 86 1.00 -6.28 3.71
C LEU A 86 2.12 -5.45 3.09
N GLN A 87 3.07 -6.09 2.41
CA GLN A 87 4.11 -5.41 1.63
C GLN A 87 4.04 -5.85 0.16
N LEU A 88 3.92 -4.87 -0.71
CA LEU A 88 3.84 -5.03 -2.16
C LEU A 88 5.02 -4.31 -2.82
N GLU A 89 5.63 -5.00 -3.78
CA GLU A 89 6.53 -4.37 -4.72
C GLU A 89 5.72 -3.84 -5.90
N LEU A 90 5.87 -2.55 -6.19
CA LEU A 90 5.19 -1.88 -7.28
C LEU A 90 6.14 -1.72 -8.46
N ALA A 91 5.63 -1.94 -9.67
CA ALA A 91 6.35 -1.58 -10.88
C ALA A 91 6.09 -0.10 -11.19
N GLY A 92 7.15 0.69 -11.16
CA GLY A 92 7.17 2.07 -11.63
C GLY A 92 7.34 2.13 -13.15
N PRO A 93 7.21 3.34 -13.73
CA PRO A 93 7.38 3.53 -15.16
C PRO A 93 8.79 3.16 -15.61
N ALA A 94 8.91 2.85 -16.91
CA ALA A 94 10.17 2.46 -17.53
C ALA A 94 11.19 3.60 -17.57
N GLU A 95 10.76 4.87 -17.53
CA GLU A 95 11.64 6.03 -17.63
C GLU A 95 11.59 6.94 -16.39
N PRO A 96 12.75 7.34 -15.83
CA PRO A 96 12.82 8.32 -14.76
C PRO A 96 12.42 9.71 -15.28
N GLY A 97 11.49 10.38 -14.60
CA GLY A 97 10.98 11.70 -15.00
C GLY A 97 9.64 11.68 -15.73
N ASP A 98 9.07 10.50 -15.94
CA ASP A 98 7.71 10.38 -16.43
C ASP A 98 6.74 11.03 -15.44
N ALA A 99 5.72 11.75 -15.91
CA ALA A 99 4.77 12.49 -15.08
C ALA A 99 4.07 11.59 -14.05
N TRP A 100 4.00 10.29 -14.37
CA TRP A 100 3.57 9.22 -13.48
C TRP A 100 4.42 9.14 -12.19
N THR A 101 5.74 9.27 -12.26
CA THR A 101 6.64 9.11 -11.11
C THR A 101 6.43 10.20 -10.06
N VAL A 102 6.25 11.44 -10.51
CA VAL A 102 5.95 12.60 -9.64
C VAL A 102 4.55 12.49 -9.05
N SER A 103 3.59 11.95 -9.81
CA SER A 103 2.23 11.71 -9.32
C SER A 103 2.15 10.51 -8.36
N ALA A 104 3.03 9.52 -8.51
CA ALA A 104 3.06 8.32 -7.69
C ALA A 104 3.65 8.55 -6.30
N SER A 105 4.55 9.52 -6.11
CA SER A 105 5.03 9.91 -4.77
C SER A 105 3.97 10.66 -3.96
N ALA A 106 3.02 11.31 -4.63
CA ALA A 106 1.88 11.98 -4.02
C ALA A 106 0.61 11.10 -3.96
N ALA A 107 0.69 9.86 -4.45
CA ALA A 107 -0.46 8.98 -4.57
C ALA A 107 -0.96 8.48 -3.20
N ARG A 108 -2.28 8.50 -3.02
CA ARG A 108 -2.94 8.12 -1.76
C ARG A 108 -3.96 7.02 -1.99
N LEU A 109 -4.30 6.27 -0.95
CA LEU A 109 -5.48 5.41 -1.01
C LEU A 109 -6.74 6.27 -1.04
N LYS A 110 -7.73 5.86 -1.83
CA LYS A 110 -9.03 6.54 -1.83
C LYS A 110 -9.75 6.26 -0.52
N HIS A 111 -10.06 7.32 0.22
CA HIS A 111 -11.06 7.26 1.28
C HIS A 111 -12.44 7.30 0.62
N THR A 112 -13.34 6.44 1.05
CA THR A 112 -14.74 6.55 0.65
C THR A 112 -15.44 7.55 1.57
N VAL A 113 -16.42 8.31 1.06
CA VAL A 113 -17.17 9.30 1.87
C VAL A 113 -17.92 8.64 3.05
N LEU A 114 -18.13 7.32 2.98
CA LEU A 114 -18.91 6.54 3.94
C LEU A 114 -18.06 5.89 5.05
N GLN A 115 -16.73 5.82 4.89
CA GLN A 115 -15.83 5.19 5.87
C GLN A 115 -14.59 6.04 6.10
N SER A 116 -14.23 6.24 7.37
CA SER A 116 -13.03 6.96 7.76
C SER A 116 -11.76 6.29 7.25
N GLU A 117 -11.75 4.96 7.20
CA GLU A 117 -10.63 4.15 6.77
C GLU A 117 -10.72 3.81 5.27
N PRO A 118 -9.59 3.87 4.53
CA PRO A 118 -9.55 3.39 3.16
C PRO A 118 -9.77 1.88 3.11
N VAL A 119 -10.47 1.41 2.08
CA VAL A 119 -10.70 -0.02 1.83
C VAL A 119 -9.90 -0.46 0.61
N LEU A 120 -9.15 -1.54 0.76
CA LEU A 120 -8.48 -2.23 -0.34
C LEU A 120 -9.32 -3.41 -0.82
N GLN A 121 -9.41 -3.53 -2.13
CA GLN A 121 -9.93 -4.73 -2.78
C GLN A 121 -8.75 -5.65 -3.07
N LEU A 122 -8.72 -6.80 -2.42
CA LEU A 122 -7.68 -7.80 -2.56
C LEU A 122 -8.27 -9.04 -3.26
N PRO A 123 -8.04 -9.19 -4.58
CA PRO A 123 -8.48 -10.38 -5.30
C PRO A 123 -7.76 -11.61 -4.77
N THR A 124 -8.52 -12.62 -4.37
CA THR A 124 -8.02 -13.94 -4.00
C THR A 124 -8.25 -14.94 -5.13
N ILE A 125 -7.80 -16.18 -4.96
CA ILE A 125 -8.13 -17.29 -5.88
C ILE A 125 -9.66 -17.51 -6.00
N ARG A 126 -10.44 -17.19 -4.96
CA ARG A 126 -11.86 -17.54 -4.87
C ARG A 126 -12.79 -16.35 -5.10
N ASP A 127 -12.42 -15.20 -4.57
CA ASP A 127 -13.29 -14.03 -4.43
C ASP A 127 -12.47 -12.74 -4.26
N ILE A 128 -13.14 -11.59 -4.31
CA ILE A 128 -12.52 -10.31 -3.97
C ILE A 128 -12.79 -10.04 -2.50
N LEU A 129 -11.71 -9.95 -1.71
CA LEU A 129 -11.78 -9.64 -0.30
C LEU A 129 -11.65 -8.12 -0.09
N LEU A 130 -12.57 -7.55 0.67
CA LEU A 130 -12.48 -6.16 1.10
C LEU A 130 -11.77 -6.11 2.45
N VAL A 131 -10.67 -5.37 2.53
CA VAL A 131 -9.92 -5.17 3.77
C VAL A 131 -9.83 -3.69 4.09
N SER A 132 -10.02 -3.34 5.36
CA SER A 132 -9.76 -1.99 5.83
C SER A 132 -8.26 -1.77 5.92
N VAL A 133 -7.81 -0.54 5.74
CA VAL A 133 -6.42 -0.13 5.88
C VAL A 133 -6.32 0.86 7.03
N GLU A 134 -5.63 0.47 8.10
CA GLU A 134 -5.41 1.34 9.26
C GLU A 134 -4.33 2.38 8.95
N GLU A 135 -3.23 1.93 8.38
CA GLU A 135 -2.05 2.74 8.06
C GLU A 135 -1.43 2.25 6.76
N TYR A 136 -0.81 3.15 5.98
CA TYR A 136 -0.02 2.75 4.83
C TYR A 136 1.11 3.75 4.55
N ALA A 137 2.15 3.25 3.89
CA ALA A 137 3.28 4.02 3.40
C ALA A 137 3.60 3.61 1.96
N LEU A 138 3.96 4.59 1.14
CA LEU A 138 4.39 4.40 -0.22
C LEU A 138 5.78 5.02 -0.36
N SER A 139 6.75 4.24 -0.84
CA SER A 139 8.09 4.73 -1.12
C SER A 139 8.50 4.36 -2.54
N TRP A 140 9.11 5.31 -3.21
CA TRP A 140 9.75 5.11 -4.50
C TRP A 140 11.23 5.39 -4.31
N PRO A 141 12.14 4.58 -4.86
CA PRO A 141 13.53 4.95 -4.96
C PRO A 141 13.56 6.23 -5.80
N GLU A 142 13.91 7.35 -5.16
CA GLU A 142 14.14 8.60 -5.86
C GLU A 142 15.02 8.28 -7.06
N SER A 143 14.56 8.65 -8.25
CA SER A 143 15.45 8.68 -9.41
C SER A 143 16.65 9.52 -8.95
N ALA A 144 17.83 8.91 -8.84
CA ALA A 144 19.05 9.60 -8.44
C ALA A 144 19.20 10.87 -9.30
N GLY A 145 18.85 12.03 -8.74
CA GLY A 145 18.61 13.21 -9.57
C GLY A 145 17.95 14.37 -8.84
N LYS A 146 18.77 15.05 -8.02
CA LYS A 146 18.56 16.34 -7.34
C LYS A 146 17.94 16.28 -5.94
N ARG A 147 18.85 16.18 -4.96
CA ARG A 147 18.83 17.05 -3.78
C ARG A 147 18.39 18.44 -4.23
N THR A 148 17.15 18.81 -3.93
CA THR A 148 16.80 20.21 -3.83
C THR A 148 17.26 20.56 -2.42
N ASP A 149 18.48 21.08 -2.33
CA ASP A 149 18.90 21.79 -1.13
C ASP A 149 17.93 22.96 -0.97
N LEU A 150 16.89 22.77 -0.15
CA LEU A 150 16.17 23.87 0.48
C LEU A 150 17.10 24.45 1.54
N ASN A 151 18.20 25.07 1.11
CA ASN A 151 18.94 25.97 1.96
C ASN A 151 18.71 27.38 1.43
N ALA A 152 18.03 28.13 2.28
CA ALA A 152 17.64 29.50 2.06
C ALA A 152 18.87 30.39 1.86
N GLU A 153 18.88 31.13 0.76
CA GLU A 153 19.43 32.48 0.72
C GLU A 153 18.37 33.35 0.00
N PRO A 154 18.23 34.65 0.29
CA PRO A 154 19.26 35.55 0.84
C PRO A 154 18.74 36.56 1.90
N VAL A 155 19.63 37.11 2.74
CA VAL A 155 19.61 38.57 3.03
C VAL A 155 21.03 39.04 3.28
N ALA A 156 21.60 39.73 2.29
CA ALA A 156 22.70 40.65 2.50
C ALA A 156 22.20 41.80 3.38
N HIS A 157 22.83 42.04 4.52
CA HIS A 157 22.90 43.38 5.12
C HIS A 157 24.35 43.65 5.50
N ALA A 158 24.91 44.62 4.78
CA ALA A 158 26.16 45.28 5.10
C ALA A 158 26.01 46.09 6.38
N ILE A 159 27.02 46.03 7.26
CA ILE A 159 27.67 47.19 7.89
C ILE A 159 29.14 46.83 8.08
#